data_AF-A0A6J5WD75-F1
#
_entry.id   AF-A0A6J5WD75-F1
#
_cell.length_a   1.000
_cell.length_b   1.000
_cell.length_c   1.000
_cell.angle_alpha   90.00
_cell.angle_beta   90.00
_cell.angle_gamma   90.00
#
_symmetry.space_group_name_H-M   'P 1'
#
loop_
_entity.id
_entity.type
_entity.pdbx_description
1 polymer ?
#
loop_
_entity_poly.entity_id
_entity_poly.type
_entity_poly.pdbx_seq_one_letter_code
_entity_poly.pdbx_strand_id
1 'polypeptide(L)'
;MDCCLTGKQMVCAGSCPKTVEPPKYPEKILFCGWRRDIDDMIMVLEAFLPPGSELWMFNEVPVIERDRKLTDGGLDVSRLENIKLVHKEGNAVIKRHLESLPLETFDSILILADESLEDSVVHSDSRSLATLLLIRDIQSKRLPDKDTKPTSLRLSAFSHSSWIREMQQASDKSIIISEILDSRTRNLVSVSRISDYVLSNELVSMALAMVAEDKQINRVLEELFAEQGNEMCIKPAELYLYDQEELCFYDIMLRGRQRQEIVIGYRLANTERAIINPSLKSERRKWSHDDVFVVISISE
;
A
#
# COMPACT_ATOMS: atom_id res chain seq x y z
N MET A 1 -14.15 -42.36 2.07
CA MET A 1 -13.77 -43.37 1.08
C MET A 1 -14.83 -43.34 0.01
N ASP A 2 -14.39 -43.13 -1.23
CA ASP A 2 -15.07 -43.29 -2.53
C ASP A 2 -14.88 -42.07 -3.41
N CYS A 3 -13.74 -42.04 -4.10
CA CYS A 3 -13.57 -41.25 -5.31
C CYS A 3 -12.82 -42.12 -6.32
N CYS A 4 -13.57 -42.67 -7.27
CA CYS A 4 -13.03 -43.40 -8.41
C CYS A 4 -13.54 -42.77 -9.72
N LEU A 5 -12.59 -42.55 -10.63
CA LEU A 5 -12.68 -42.75 -12.09
C LEU A 5 -13.33 -41.65 -12.94
N THR A 6 -12.58 -40.59 -13.21
CA THR A 6 -12.31 -40.11 -14.59
C THR A 6 -10.91 -39.48 -14.58
N GLY A 7 -10.15 -39.56 -15.68
CA GLY A 7 -8.75 -39.09 -15.79
C GLY A 7 -8.53 -37.57 -15.66
N LYS A 8 -9.37 -36.87 -14.88
CA LYS A 8 -9.12 -35.51 -14.39
C LYS A 8 -8.46 -35.62 -13.01
N GLN A 9 -7.35 -34.92 -12.85
CA GLN A 9 -6.66 -34.84 -11.56
C GLN A 9 -7.64 -34.38 -10.48
N MET A 10 -7.81 -35.21 -9.45
CA MET A 10 -8.80 -35.00 -8.40
C MET A 10 -8.36 -33.82 -7.53
N VAL A 11 -9.10 -32.72 -7.63
CA VAL A 11 -8.95 -31.56 -6.73
C VAL A 11 -9.53 -31.97 -5.38
N CYS A 12 -8.72 -31.91 -4.33
CA CYS A 12 -9.10 -32.33 -2.99
C CYS A 12 -8.58 -31.29 -2.02
N ALA A 13 -9.49 -30.52 -1.43
CA ALA A 13 -9.14 -29.48 -0.46
C ALA A 13 -8.32 -30.02 0.72
N GLY A 14 -8.45 -31.30 1.08
CA GLY A 14 -7.73 -31.87 2.23
C GLY A 14 -8.12 -31.17 3.54
N SER A 15 -7.23 -31.21 4.55
CA SER A 15 -7.42 -30.49 5.81
C SER A 15 -6.91 -29.06 5.70
N CYS A 16 -7.79 -28.07 5.86
CA CYS A 16 -7.40 -26.66 5.95
C CYS A 16 -6.93 -26.33 7.39
N PRO A 17 -5.86 -25.52 7.57
CA PRO A 17 -5.51 -24.98 8.88
C PRO A 17 -6.69 -24.23 9.53
N LYS A 18 -6.83 -24.33 10.86
CA LYS A 18 -7.83 -23.56 11.63
C LYS A 18 -7.26 -22.24 12.16
N THR A 19 -6.34 -21.65 11.40
CA THR A 19 -5.71 -20.40 11.76
C THR A 19 -6.73 -19.26 11.66
N VAL A 20 -6.83 -18.49 12.73
CA VAL A 20 -7.69 -17.30 12.82
C VAL A 20 -6.85 -16.10 12.39
N GLU A 21 -7.45 -15.16 11.67
CA GLU A 21 -6.75 -13.94 11.30
C GLU A 21 -6.42 -13.12 12.55
N PRO A 22 -5.21 -12.54 12.62
CA PRO A 22 -4.88 -11.65 13.72
C PRO A 22 -5.79 -10.41 13.68
N PRO A 23 -6.16 -9.84 14.85
CA PRO A 23 -6.92 -8.60 14.88
C PRO A 23 -6.13 -7.48 14.20
N LYS A 24 -6.83 -6.60 13.47
CA LYS A 24 -6.23 -5.38 12.93
C LYS A 24 -5.79 -4.47 14.09
N TYR A 25 -4.59 -3.90 14.02
CA TYR A 25 -4.05 -3.00 15.03
C TYR A 25 -4.18 -1.54 14.56
N PRO A 26 -4.29 -0.57 15.49
CA PRO A 26 -4.33 0.84 15.12
C PRO A 26 -3.11 1.26 14.30
N GLU A 27 -3.34 2.01 13.24
CA GLU A 27 -2.31 2.47 12.31
C GLU A 27 -2.05 3.98 12.46
N LYS A 28 -0.83 4.41 12.14
CA LYS A 28 -0.46 5.81 12.07
C LYS A 28 -0.09 6.21 10.64
N ILE A 29 -0.92 7.05 10.04
CA ILE A 29 -0.77 7.51 8.65
C ILE A 29 -0.37 8.99 8.63
N LEU A 30 0.51 9.35 7.70
CA LEU A 30 0.89 10.76 7.43
C LEU A 30 0.44 11.17 6.03
N PHE A 31 -0.34 12.24 5.94
CA PHE A 31 -0.60 12.99 4.71
C PHE A 31 0.34 14.19 4.62
N CYS A 32 1.14 14.24 3.56
CA CYS A 32 1.99 15.37 3.20
C CYS A 32 1.35 16.11 2.03
N GLY A 33 0.84 17.33 2.28
CA GLY A 33 0.11 18.13 1.31
C GLY A 33 -1.36 18.36 1.70
N TRP A 34 -2.00 19.32 1.04
CA TRP A 34 -3.45 19.56 1.12
C TRP A 34 -4.05 19.34 -0.26
N ARG A 35 -4.54 18.13 -0.52
CA ARG A 35 -5.17 17.76 -1.78
C ARG A 35 -6.58 18.36 -1.87
N ARG A 36 -7.09 18.59 -3.08
CA ARG A 36 -8.53 18.84 -3.26
C ARG A 36 -9.32 17.61 -2.78
N ASP A 37 -10.47 17.86 -2.15
CA ASP A 37 -11.38 16.82 -1.64
C ASP A 37 -10.65 15.84 -0.70
N ILE A 38 -9.75 16.37 0.14
CA ILE A 38 -9.01 15.56 1.14
C ILE A 38 -9.94 14.95 2.18
N ASP A 39 -11.08 15.59 2.42
CA ASP A 39 -12.20 15.11 3.23
C ASP A 39 -12.74 13.75 2.76
N ASP A 40 -12.93 13.53 1.46
CA ASP A 40 -13.31 12.22 0.91
C ASP A 40 -12.26 11.14 1.25
N MET A 41 -10.97 11.46 1.14
CA MET A 41 -9.90 10.52 1.50
C MET A 41 -9.89 10.21 3.00
N ILE A 42 -10.18 11.22 3.84
CA ILE A 42 -10.27 11.04 5.29
C ILE A 42 -11.45 10.12 5.62
N MET A 43 -12.61 10.30 4.97
CA MET A 43 -13.78 9.44 5.15
C MET A 43 -13.52 8.00 4.73
N VAL A 44 -12.82 7.79 3.62
CA VAL A 44 -12.37 6.45 3.21
C VAL A 44 -11.49 5.84 4.29
N LEU A 45 -10.46 6.55 4.76
CA LEU A 45 -9.59 6.02 5.83
C LEU A 45 -10.35 5.75 7.13
N GLU A 46 -11.30 6.59 7.51
CA GLU A 46 -12.16 6.39 8.68
C GLU A 46 -12.94 5.07 8.60
N ALA A 47 -13.41 4.69 7.43
CA ALA A 47 -14.16 3.45 7.24
C ALA A 47 -13.27 2.19 7.30
N PHE A 48 -12.01 2.29 6.86
CA PHE A 48 -11.11 1.14 6.75
C PHE A 48 -10.18 0.93 7.96
N LEU A 49 -9.85 2.00 8.69
CA LEU A 49 -8.85 1.93 9.75
C LEU A 49 -9.43 1.44 11.09
N PRO A 50 -8.69 0.63 11.87
CA PRO A 50 -9.14 0.18 13.18
C PRO A 50 -9.29 1.34 14.19
N PRO A 51 -10.14 1.19 15.22
CA PRO A 51 -10.31 2.19 16.26
C PRO A 51 -9.01 2.56 16.97
N GLY A 52 -8.78 3.86 17.15
CA GLY A 52 -7.58 4.40 17.79
C GLY A 52 -6.43 4.70 16.83
N SER A 53 -6.68 4.60 15.52
CA SER A 53 -5.72 4.98 14.48
C SER A 53 -5.51 6.51 14.47
N GLU A 54 -4.38 6.96 13.95
CA GLU A 54 -4.03 8.38 13.88
C GLU A 54 -3.74 8.80 12.44
N LEU A 55 -4.39 9.87 11.99
CA LEU A 55 -4.10 10.51 10.71
C LEU A 55 -3.44 11.87 10.95
N TRP A 56 -2.17 11.96 10.61
CA TRP A 56 -1.38 13.18 10.70
C TRP A 56 -1.46 13.95 9.39
N MET A 57 -1.83 15.23 9.46
CA MET A 57 -1.89 16.12 8.31
C MET A 57 -0.78 17.15 8.39
N PHE A 58 0.19 17.06 7.48
CA PHE A 58 1.33 17.96 7.37
C PHE A 58 1.29 18.77 6.07
N ASN A 59 1.01 20.06 6.18
CA ASN A 59 0.87 20.98 5.04
C ASN A 59 0.95 22.45 5.48
N GLU A 60 0.94 23.35 4.50
CA GLU A 60 1.11 24.81 4.68
C GLU A 60 -0.19 25.52 5.09
N VAL A 61 -1.34 24.84 5.09
CA VAL A 61 -2.62 25.44 5.49
C VAL A 61 -2.61 25.71 6.99
N PRO A 62 -2.92 26.95 7.45
CA PRO A 62 -2.94 27.28 8.87
C PRO A 62 -3.91 26.40 9.65
N VAL A 63 -3.50 25.89 10.82
CA VAL A 63 -4.30 24.94 11.62
C VAL A 63 -5.70 25.45 11.92
N ILE A 64 -5.84 26.76 12.20
CA ILE A 64 -7.12 27.40 12.52
C ILE A 64 -8.15 27.37 11.38
N GLU A 65 -7.70 27.21 10.13
CA GLU A 65 -8.58 27.18 8.96
C GLU A 65 -8.97 25.76 8.55
N ARG A 66 -8.28 24.73 9.05
CA ARG A 66 -8.41 23.35 8.57
C ARG A 66 -9.78 22.78 8.90
N ASP A 67 -10.24 22.92 10.15
CA ASP A 67 -11.55 22.39 10.56
C ASP A 67 -12.69 23.02 9.76
N ARG A 68 -12.59 24.34 9.47
CA ARG A 68 -13.55 25.02 8.61
C ARG A 68 -13.53 24.44 7.20
N LYS A 69 -12.36 24.30 6.58
CA LYS A 69 -12.23 23.75 5.23
C LYS A 69 -12.77 22.31 5.13
N LEU A 70 -12.49 21.48 6.12
CA LEU A 70 -13.01 20.10 6.17
C LEU A 70 -14.53 20.09 6.31
N THR A 71 -15.08 20.97 7.16
CA THR A 71 -16.53 21.11 7.34
C THR A 71 -17.19 21.63 6.06
N ASP A 72 -16.57 22.57 5.36
CA ASP A 72 -17.05 23.10 4.08
C ASP A 72 -17.07 22.01 2.98
N GLY A 73 -16.16 21.02 3.05
CA GLY A 73 -16.16 19.80 2.22
C GLY A 73 -17.18 18.75 2.67
N GLY A 74 -17.84 18.93 3.81
CA GLY A 74 -18.85 18.01 4.34
C GLY A 74 -18.32 17.01 5.38
N LEU A 75 -17.05 17.11 5.79
CA LEU A 75 -16.48 16.30 6.85
C LEU A 75 -16.69 16.95 8.22
N ASP A 76 -17.44 16.26 9.08
CA ASP A 76 -17.57 16.61 10.50
C ASP A 76 -16.54 15.82 11.32
N VAL A 77 -15.45 16.50 11.68
CA VAL A 77 -14.33 15.92 12.47
C VAL A 77 -14.80 15.35 13.82
N SER A 78 -15.90 15.88 14.39
CA SER A 78 -16.42 15.39 15.67
C SER A 78 -17.10 14.03 15.59
N ARG A 79 -17.42 13.56 14.38
CA ARG A 79 -18.09 12.29 14.11
C ARG A 79 -17.14 11.16 13.75
N LEU A 80 -15.84 11.43 13.71
CA LEU A 80 -14.82 10.39 13.51
C LEU A 80 -14.75 9.51 14.77
N GLU A 81 -14.92 8.20 14.58
CA GLU A 81 -14.91 7.18 15.62
C GLU A 81 -13.58 6.41 15.64
N ASN A 82 -13.01 6.12 14.46
CA ASN A 82 -11.85 5.26 14.32
C ASN A 82 -10.54 6.03 14.30
N ILE A 83 -10.50 7.16 13.60
CA ILE A 83 -9.28 7.96 13.40
C ILE A 83 -9.26 9.22 14.24
N LYS A 84 -8.07 9.56 14.73
CA LYS A 84 -7.78 10.85 15.35
C LYS A 84 -6.96 11.73 14.41
N LEU A 85 -7.47 12.92 14.10
CA LEU A 85 -6.74 13.90 13.29
C LEU A 85 -5.67 14.62 14.12
N VAL A 86 -4.44 14.66 13.60
CA VAL A 86 -3.31 15.39 14.20
C VAL A 86 -2.79 16.42 13.20
N HIS A 87 -2.94 17.70 13.52
CA HIS A 87 -2.57 18.79 12.63
C HIS A 87 -1.13 19.25 12.87
N LYS A 88 -0.33 19.29 11.81
CA LYS A 88 1.01 19.88 11.79
C LYS A 88 1.14 20.86 10.63
N GLU A 89 1.57 22.07 10.94
CA GLU A 89 1.82 23.11 9.94
C GLU A 89 3.28 23.07 9.51
N GLY A 90 3.50 23.10 8.20
CA GLY A 90 4.83 23.15 7.63
C GLY A 90 4.85 22.83 6.15
N ASN A 91 5.95 23.24 5.53
CA ASN A 91 6.20 23.01 4.10
C ASN A 91 6.98 21.70 3.87
N ALA A 92 6.41 20.80 3.06
CA ALA A 92 6.93 19.48 2.75
C ALA A 92 8.25 19.46 1.96
N VAL A 93 8.59 20.53 1.25
CA VAL A 93 9.89 20.63 0.58
C VAL A 93 11.00 21.22 1.48
N ILE A 94 10.68 21.60 2.72
CA ILE A 94 11.65 22.14 3.67
C ILE A 94 12.06 21.04 4.65
N LYS A 95 13.31 20.58 4.51
CA LYS A 95 13.90 19.51 5.33
C LYS A 95 13.71 19.72 6.84
N ARG A 96 14.02 20.92 7.34
CA ARG A 96 13.89 21.26 8.78
C ARG A 96 12.47 21.07 9.32
N HIS A 97 11.45 21.29 8.49
CA HIS A 97 10.06 21.10 8.91
C HIS A 97 9.72 19.61 9.00
N LEU A 98 10.11 18.81 8.00
CA LEU A 98 9.98 17.36 8.03
C LEU A 98 10.75 16.73 9.20
N GLU A 99 11.90 17.29 9.57
CA GLU A 99 12.67 16.86 10.74
C GLU A 99 11.94 17.10 12.08
N SER A 100 10.86 17.88 12.12
CA SER A 100 10.05 17.98 13.34
C SER A 100 9.12 16.77 13.56
N LEU A 101 8.92 15.94 12.51
CA LEU A 101 8.00 14.82 12.53
C LEU A 101 8.69 13.51 12.95
N PRO A 102 7.97 12.59 13.63
CA PRO A 102 8.46 11.26 13.96
C PRO A 102 8.29 10.30 12.76
N LEU A 103 9.01 10.58 11.66
CA LEU A 103 8.87 9.91 10.36
C LEU A 103 9.02 8.38 10.42
N GLU A 104 9.69 7.86 11.44
CA GLU A 104 9.95 6.42 11.64
C GLU A 104 8.80 5.70 12.34
N THR A 105 7.80 6.43 12.84
CA THR A 105 6.65 5.88 13.59
C THR A 105 5.39 5.73 12.75
N PHE A 106 5.42 6.19 11.50
CA PHE A 106 4.30 6.07 10.57
C PHE A 106 4.38 4.74 9.84
N ASP A 107 3.25 4.02 9.79
CA ASP A 107 3.12 2.79 9.01
C ASP A 107 3.12 3.13 7.50
N SER A 108 2.39 4.21 7.15
CA SER A 108 2.26 4.70 5.79
C SER A 108 2.37 6.23 5.70
N ILE A 109 3.06 6.72 4.68
CA ILE A 109 3.18 8.14 4.35
C ILE A 109 2.67 8.36 2.92
N LEU A 110 1.64 9.18 2.77
CA LEU A 110 1.10 9.59 1.48
C LEU A 110 1.54 11.02 1.16
N ILE A 111 2.25 11.18 0.05
CA ILE A 111 2.66 12.48 -0.48
C ILE A 111 1.67 12.85 -1.59
N LEU A 112 0.83 13.83 -1.31
CA LEU A 112 -0.30 14.22 -2.14
C LEU A 112 0.04 15.47 -2.95
N ALA A 113 -0.52 15.57 -4.15
CA ALA A 113 -0.46 16.81 -4.92
C ALA A 113 -1.22 17.92 -4.17
N ASP A 114 -0.57 19.06 -3.97
CA ASP A 114 -1.17 20.20 -3.26
C ASP A 114 -2.14 20.94 -4.20
N GLU A 115 -3.36 21.20 -3.71
CA GLU A 115 -4.43 21.90 -4.45
C GLU A 115 -3.94 23.22 -5.05
N SER A 116 -3.09 23.95 -4.32
CA SER A 116 -2.58 25.27 -4.73
C SER A 116 -1.68 25.22 -5.97
N LEU A 117 -1.19 24.04 -6.35
CA LEU A 117 -0.22 23.83 -7.43
C LEU A 117 -0.70 22.82 -8.48
N GLU A 118 -1.94 22.34 -8.39
CA GLU A 118 -2.52 21.40 -9.36
C GLU A 118 -2.55 21.95 -10.80
N ASP A 119 -2.64 23.27 -10.97
CA ASP A 119 -2.61 23.93 -12.29
C ASP A 119 -1.27 23.74 -13.02
N SER A 120 -0.21 23.37 -12.30
CA SER A 120 1.08 23.04 -12.88
C SER A 120 1.56 21.66 -12.46
N VAL A 121 1.04 20.66 -13.17
CA VAL A 121 1.37 19.22 -13.07
C VAL A 121 2.87 18.97 -12.83
N VAL A 122 3.74 19.61 -13.61
CA VAL A 122 5.21 19.44 -13.49
C VAL A 122 5.76 19.95 -12.16
N HIS A 123 5.24 21.07 -11.65
CA HIS A 123 5.67 21.61 -10.36
C HIS A 123 5.14 20.75 -9.20
N SER A 124 3.90 20.26 -9.30
CA SER A 124 3.32 19.35 -8.31
C SER A 124 4.16 18.07 -8.19
N ASP A 125 4.43 17.39 -9.31
CA ASP A 125 5.27 16.20 -9.35
C ASP A 125 6.68 16.47 -8.77
N SER A 126 7.29 17.60 -9.13
CA SER A 126 8.61 17.98 -8.64
C SER A 126 8.63 18.12 -7.11
N ARG A 127 7.57 18.67 -6.51
CA ARG A 127 7.44 18.80 -5.05
C ARG A 127 7.18 17.46 -4.38
N SER A 128 6.36 16.60 -4.96
CA SER A 128 6.11 15.26 -4.43
C SER A 128 7.42 14.45 -4.40
N LEU A 129 8.21 14.50 -5.48
CA LEU A 129 9.52 13.86 -5.53
C LEU A 129 10.54 14.47 -4.57
N ALA A 130 10.58 15.80 -4.46
CA ALA A 130 11.48 16.46 -3.50
C ALA A 130 11.14 16.03 -2.06
N THR A 131 9.85 16.02 -1.70
CA THR A 131 9.36 15.58 -0.39
C THR A 131 9.75 14.13 -0.12
N LEU A 132 9.53 13.24 -1.09
CA LEU A 132 9.91 11.83 -1.01
C LEU A 132 11.40 11.64 -0.71
N LEU A 133 12.26 12.29 -1.50
CA LEU A 133 13.71 12.19 -1.35
C LEU A 133 14.17 12.74 0.01
N LEU A 134 13.55 13.83 0.48
CA LEU A 134 13.85 14.41 1.79
C LEU A 134 13.44 13.49 2.93
N ILE A 135 12.24 12.89 2.89
CA ILE A 135 11.78 11.95 3.93
C ILE A 135 12.74 10.76 4.02
N ARG A 136 13.12 10.18 2.88
CA ARG A 136 14.06 9.06 2.85
C ARG A 136 15.47 9.45 3.33
N ASP A 137 15.98 10.63 2.97
CA ASP A 137 17.27 11.15 3.48
C ASP A 137 17.23 11.42 5.00
N ILE A 138 16.09 11.84 5.54
CA ILE A 138 15.92 12.03 7.00
C ILE A 138 15.88 10.67 7.71
N GLN A 139 15.09 9.73 7.22
CA GLN A 139 14.97 8.38 7.79
C GLN A 139 16.32 7.65 7.80
N SER A 140 17.09 7.72 6.72
CA SER A 140 18.42 7.08 6.63
C SER A 140 19.43 7.67 7.62
N LYS A 141 19.36 8.98 7.89
CA LYS A 141 20.25 9.66 8.85
C LYS A 141 19.88 9.38 10.31
N ARG A 142 18.60 9.20 10.61
CA ARG A 142 18.10 8.93 11.98
C ARG A 142 18.21 7.48 12.39
N LEU A 143 18.31 6.58 11.42
CA LEU A 143 18.52 5.15 11.63
C LEU A 143 19.93 4.77 11.15
N PRO A 144 20.99 5.17 11.88
CA PRO A 144 22.33 4.66 11.56
C PRO A 144 22.36 3.14 11.78
N ASP A 145 22.87 2.46 10.76
CA ASP A 145 23.10 1.01 10.63
C ASP A 145 23.48 0.34 11.96
N LYS A 146 22.72 -0.68 12.39
CA LYS A 146 23.05 -1.52 13.56
C LYS A 146 23.96 -2.70 13.20
N ASP A 147 24.33 -2.88 11.92
CA ASP A 147 25.11 -4.04 11.46
C ASP A 147 26.53 -3.73 10.95
N THR A 148 27.13 -2.59 11.31
CA THR A 148 28.54 -2.34 10.97
C THR A 148 29.50 -2.82 12.07
N LYS A 149 29.95 -4.08 12.00
CA LYS A 149 31.25 -4.46 12.58
C LYS A 149 32.35 -3.63 11.88
N PRO A 150 33.26 -2.96 12.60
CA PRO A 150 34.19 -2.03 11.99
C PRO A 150 35.33 -2.80 11.33
N THR A 151 35.40 -2.80 10.01
CA THR A 151 36.60 -3.25 9.30
C THR A 151 37.11 -2.15 8.37
N SER A 152 38.22 -1.55 8.81
CA SER A 152 39.26 -0.84 8.04
C SER A 152 38.86 0.35 7.14
N LEU A 153 39.25 1.52 7.63
CA LEU A 153 39.73 2.70 6.89
C LEU A 153 40.19 2.43 5.44
N ARG A 154 39.46 2.95 4.44
CA ARG A 154 40.03 3.49 3.19
C ARG A 154 39.22 4.68 2.68
N LEU A 155 39.95 5.73 2.30
CA LEU A 155 39.45 6.97 1.71
C LEU A 155 38.86 6.78 0.29
N SER A 156 37.95 7.69 -0.05
CA SER A 156 37.62 8.27 -1.38
C SER A 156 37.01 7.38 -2.46
N ALA A 157 35.70 7.58 -2.71
CA ALA A 157 35.13 7.97 -4.01
C ALA A 157 33.61 8.20 -3.81
N PHE A 158 33.05 9.27 -4.39
CA PHE A 158 31.59 9.47 -4.46
C PHE A 158 30.96 8.30 -5.22
N SER A 159 30.48 7.29 -4.48
CA SER A 159 29.83 6.13 -5.05
C SER A 159 28.32 6.34 -5.07
N HIS A 160 27.80 6.65 -6.26
CA HIS A 160 26.36 6.79 -6.55
C HIS A 160 25.52 5.54 -6.20
N SER A 161 26.12 4.44 -5.75
CA SER A 161 25.44 3.19 -5.37
C SER A 161 25.31 2.96 -3.85
N SER A 162 25.96 3.76 -2.99
CA SER A 162 25.89 3.58 -1.52
C SER A 162 24.58 4.12 -0.95
N TRP A 163 24.21 5.34 -1.33
CA TRP A 163 23.01 6.02 -0.83
C TRP A 163 21.71 5.34 -1.28
N ILE A 164 21.65 4.79 -2.50
CA ILE A 164 20.50 4.03 -3.00
C ILE A 164 20.24 2.82 -2.11
N ARG A 165 21.31 2.09 -1.74
CA ARG A 165 21.20 0.91 -0.87
C ARG A 165 20.81 1.26 0.56
N GLU A 166 21.33 2.36 1.10
CA GLU A 166 20.95 2.91 2.41
C GLU A 166 19.48 3.38 2.44
N MET A 167 19.00 4.03 1.39
CA MET A 167 17.60 4.44 1.26
C MET A 167 16.67 3.24 1.07
N GLN A 168 17.13 2.18 0.39
CA GLN A 168 16.36 0.97 0.15
C GLN A 168 16.19 0.15 1.44
N GLN A 169 17.18 0.12 2.33
CA GLN A 169 17.06 -0.52 3.66
C GLN A 169 16.21 0.30 4.65
N ALA A 170 16.21 1.63 4.54
CA ALA A 170 15.27 2.49 5.25
C ALA A 170 13.81 2.35 4.73
N SER A 171 13.65 1.86 3.50
CA SER A 171 12.35 1.60 2.87
C SER A 171 11.56 0.47 3.54
N ASP A 172 12.22 -0.42 4.28
CA ASP A 172 11.59 -1.62 4.84
C ASP A 172 10.73 -1.36 6.09
N LYS A 173 10.67 -0.11 6.60
CA LYS A 173 9.92 0.23 7.83
C LYS A 173 8.66 1.07 7.65
N SER A 174 8.57 1.86 6.57
CA SER A 174 7.40 2.71 6.31
C SER A 174 7.12 2.75 4.81
N ILE A 175 5.88 2.45 4.45
CA ILE A 175 5.41 2.53 3.06
C ILE A 175 5.30 4.02 2.71
N ILE A 176 5.96 4.46 1.64
CA ILE A 176 5.80 5.82 1.13
C ILE A 176 5.17 5.75 -0.25
N ILE A 177 3.99 6.36 -0.39
CA ILE A 177 3.25 6.46 -1.64
C ILE A 177 3.28 7.92 -2.07
N SER A 178 3.89 8.17 -3.23
CA SER A 178 3.86 9.49 -3.85
C SER A 178 2.85 9.51 -4.99
N GLU A 179 1.94 10.47 -4.96
CA GLU A 179 1.11 10.80 -6.11
C GLU A 179 1.98 11.45 -7.20
N ILE A 180 1.84 10.96 -8.43
CA ILE A 180 2.46 11.53 -9.63
C ILE A 180 1.36 11.71 -10.69
N LEU A 181 1.31 12.91 -11.28
CA LEU A 181 0.31 13.30 -12.25
C LEU A 181 0.80 13.18 -13.70
N ASP A 182 2.09 13.44 -13.99
CA ASP A 182 2.67 13.32 -15.34
C ASP A 182 3.39 11.98 -15.55
N SER A 183 2.97 11.23 -16.57
CA SER A 183 3.62 9.98 -16.97
C SER A 183 5.06 10.17 -17.47
N ARG A 184 5.45 11.38 -17.88
CA ARG A 184 6.84 11.70 -18.24
C ARG A 184 7.78 11.71 -17.03
N THR A 185 7.27 12.13 -15.87
CA THR A 185 8.01 12.14 -14.61
C THR A 185 8.36 10.73 -14.14
N ARG A 186 7.53 9.73 -14.49
CA ARG A 186 7.72 8.29 -14.20
C ARG A 186 9.13 7.79 -14.45
N ASN A 187 9.72 8.15 -15.61
CA ASN A 187 11.01 7.62 -16.04
C ASN A 187 12.17 8.09 -15.15
N LEU A 188 12.03 9.23 -14.48
CA LEU A 188 13.04 9.73 -13.54
C LEU A 188 13.00 8.97 -12.21
N VAL A 189 11.80 8.54 -11.80
CA VAL A 189 11.55 7.86 -10.52
C VAL A 189 11.81 6.37 -10.62
N SER A 190 11.44 5.74 -11.75
CA SER A 190 11.58 4.30 -12.00
C SER A 190 13.03 3.81 -11.93
N VAL A 191 13.99 4.69 -12.22
CA VAL A 191 15.42 4.39 -12.17
C VAL A 191 15.92 4.24 -10.73
N SER A 192 15.22 4.84 -9.77
CA SER A 192 15.74 5.02 -8.43
C SER A 192 15.40 3.87 -7.46
N ARG A 193 14.32 3.11 -7.68
CA ARG A 193 13.77 2.13 -6.70
C ARG A 193 13.58 2.72 -5.27
N ILE A 194 13.51 4.05 -5.14
CA ILE A 194 13.52 4.76 -3.84
C ILE A 194 12.14 4.75 -3.16
N SER A 195 11.06 4.54 -3.92
CA SER A 195 9.71 4.35 -3.39
C SER A 195 8.75 3.76 -4.41
N ASP A 196 7.63 3.27 -3.89
CA ASP A 196 6.42 3.04 -4.67
C ASP A 196 5.78 4.40 -5.00
N TYR A 197 5.33 4.54 -6.24
CA TYR A 197 4.64 5.74 -6.71
C TYR A 197 3.33 5.32 -7.37
N VAL A 198 2.33 6.18 -7.28
CA VAL A 198 1.02 5.97 -7.89
C VAL A 198 0.81 7.03 -8.96
N LEU A 199 0.65 6.58 -10.22
CA LEU A 199 0.26 7.41 -11.35
C LEU A 199 -1.28 7.49 -11.38
N SER A 200 -1.85 8.46 -10.68
CA SER A 200 -3.31 8.56 -10.51
C SER A 200 -4.04 8.69 -11.86
N ASN A 201 -3.52 9.51 -12.77
CA ASN A 201 -4.10 9.71 -14.10
C ASN A 201 -4.08 8.45 -15.00
N GLU A 202 -3.08 7.57 -14.85
CA GLU A 202 -3.01 6.30 -15.60
C GLU A 202 -4.07 5.32 -15.09
N LEU A 203 -4.25 5.22 -13.77
CA LEU A 203 -5.28 4.38 -13.15
C LEU A 203 -6.69 4.80 -13.57
N VAL A 204 -6.99 6.10 -13.56
CA VAL A 204 -8.28 6.64 -14.02
C VAL A 204 -8.50 6.32 -15.51
N SER A 205 -7.48 6.49 -16.34
CA SER A 205 -7.56 6.18 -17.77
C SER A 205 -7.84 4.69 -18.02
N MET A 206 -7.21 3.80 -17.26
CA MET A 206 -7.47 2.36 -17.33
C MET A 206 -8.90 2.01 -16.88
N ALA A 207 -9.38 2.59 -15.78
CA ALA A 207 -10.75 2.38 -15.31
C ALA A 207 -11.79 2.83 -16.35
N LEU A 208 -11.59 4.00 -16.97
CA LEU A 208 -12.45 4.50 -18.04
C LEU A 208 -12.44 3.58 -19.26
N ALA A 209 -11.27 3.08 -19.67
CA ALA A 209 -11.16 2.12 -20.77
C ALA A 209 -11.92 0.82 -20.47
N MET A 210 -11.77 0.27 -19.25
CA MET A 210 -12.50 -0.93 -18.81
C MET A 210 -14.02 -0.76 -18.87
N VAL A 211 -14.53 0.38 -18.38
CA VAL A 211 -15.97 0.70 -18.39
C VAL A 211 -16.49 1.00 -19.80
N ALA A 212 -15.64 1.59 -20.67
CA ALA A 212 -15.98 1.85 -22.06
C ALA A 212 -16.14 0.55 -22.87
N GLU A 213 -15.31 -0.46 -22.58
CA GLU A 213 -15.41 -1.80 -23.18
C GLU A 213 -16.65 -2.56 -22.66
N ASP A 214 -16.90 -2.56 -21.36
CA ASP A 214 -18.10 -3.14 -20.76
C ASP A 214 -18.62 -2.33 -19.57
N LYS A 215 -19.82 -1.77 -19.73
CA LYS A 215 -20.49 -0.96 -18.71
C LYS A 215 -20.77 -1.72 -17.40
N GLN A 216 -20.86 -3.04 -17.44
CA GLN A 216 -21.08 -3.85 -16.23
C GLN A 216 -19.87 -3.82 -15.29
N ILE A 217 -18.67 -3.59 -15.83
CA ILE A 217 -17.42 -3.52 -15.05
C ILE A 217 -17.43 -2.35 -14.07
N ASN A 218 -18.16 -1.27 -14.36
CA ASN A 218 -18.29 -0.15 -13.45
C ASN A 218 -18.82 -0.59 -12.08
N ARG A 219 -19.79 -1.52 -12.06
CA ARG A 219 -20.35 -2.05 -10.81
C ARG A 219 -19.34 -2.86 -10.00
N VAL A 220 -18.47 -3.60 -10.69
CA VAL A 220 -17.41 -4.39 -10.05
C VAL A 220 -16.35 -3.46 -9.46
N LEU A 221 -15.96 -2.41 -10.19
CA LEU A 221 -15.00 -1.42 -9.69
C LEU A 221 -15.60 -0.62 -8.52
N GLU A 222 -16.87 -0.22 -8.60
CA GLU A 222 -17.58 0.44 -7.51
C GLU A 222 -17.60 -0.42 -6.25
N GLU A 223 -17.89 -1.73 -6.37
CA GLU A 223 -17.88 -2.64 -5.22
C GLU A 223 -16.48 -2.84 -4.63
N LEU A 224 -15.44 -2.99 -5.47
CA LEU A 224 -14.07 -3.21 -5.01
C LEU A 224 -13.43 -1.97 -4.36
N PHE A 225 -13.93 -0.77 -4.64
CA PHE A 225 -13.45 0.49 -4.06
C PHE A 225 -14.39 1.07 -3.00
N ALA A 226 -15.54 0.44 -2.75
CA ALA A 226 -16.45 0.85 -1.71
C ALA A 226 -15.91 0.49 -0.32
N GLU A 227 -16.34 1.26 0.68
CA GLU A 227 -16.08 0.98 2.10
C GLU A 227 -16.74 -0.32 2.59
N GLN A 228 -17.88 -0.71 2.02
CA GLN A 228 -18.54 -1.97 2.35
C GLN A 228 -18.59 -2.92 1.14
N GLY A 229 -18.46 -4.21 1.44
CA GLY A 229 -18.59 -5.28 0.46
C GLY A 229 -17.30 -6.05 0.30
N ASN A 230 -17.04 -6.48 -0.93
CA ASN A 230 -15.86 -7.27 -1.27
C ASN A 230 -14.66 -6.37 -1.55
N GLU A 231 -13.57 -6.60 -0.85
CA GLU A 231 -12.28 -5.93 -1.04
C GLU A 231 -11.21 -6.92 -1.52
N MET A 232 -10.13 -6.39 -2.11
CA MET A 232 -8.96 -7.19 -2.47
C MET A 232 -7.95 -7.19 -1.33
N CYS A 233 -7.70 -8.37 -0.75
CA CYS A 233 -6.76 -8.54 0.36
C CYS A 233 -5.55 -9.38 -0.04
N ILE A 234 -4.43 -9.13 0.64
CA ILE A 234 -3.28 -10.03 0.67
C ILE A 234 -3.33 -10.78 2.00
N LYS A 235 -3.40 -12.11 1.93
CA LYS A 235 -3.55 -12.99 3.09
C LYS A 235 -2.35 -13.92 3.22
N PRO A 236 -1.85 -14.17 4.45
CA PRO A 236 -0.69 -15.04 4.66
C PRO A 236 -1.04 -16.50 4.33
N ALA A 237 -0.06 -17.26 3.82
CA ALA A 237 -0.28 -18.64 3.38
C ALA A 237 -0.76 -19.57 4.50
N GLU A 238 -0.37 -19.32 5.75
CA GLU A 238 -0.75 -20.11 6.93
C GLU A 238 -2.28 -20.22 7.19
N LEU A 239 -3.08 -19.36 6.56
CA LEU A 239 -4.54 -19.44 6.61
C LEU A 239 -5.10 -20.55 5.70
N TYR A 240 -4.33 -20.95 4.69
CA TYR A 240 -4.76 -21.87 3.64
C TYR A 240 -3.98 -23.17 3.61
N LEU A 241 -2.73 -23.21 4.09
CA LEU A 241 -1.87 -24.38 3.94
C LEU A 241 -0.93 -24.59 5.12
N TYR A 242 -0.42 -25.81 5.24
CA TYR A 242 0.69 -26.13 6.13
C TYR A 242 2.03 -25.88 5.45
N ASP A 243 3.07 -25.61 6.24
CA ASP A 243 4.39 -25.33 5.69
C ASP A 243 4.92 -26.51 4.86
N GLN A 244 5.49 -26.20 3.69
CA GLN A 244 5.99 -27.14 2.69
C GLN A 244 4.93 -28.10 2.12
N GLU A 245 3.64 -27.81 2.29
CA GLU A 245 2.56 -28.62 1.74
C GLU A 245 2.53 -28.56 0.20
N GLU A 246 2.29 -29.70 -0.43
CA GLU A 246 2.27 -29.83 -1.89
C GLU A 246 0.84 -29.85 -2.44
N LEU A 247 0.39 -28.70 -2.95
CA LEU A 247 -0.98 -28.45 -3.41
C LEU A 247 -0.99 -27.82 -4.80
N CYS A 248 -2.07 -28.05 -5.55
CA CYS A 248 -2.34 -27.25 -6.75
C CYS A 248 -3.15 -26.00 -6.40
N PHE A 249 -3.16 -25.01 -7.30
CA PHE A 249 -3.87 -23.75 -7.04
C PHE A 249 -5.38 -23.96 -6.85
N TYR A 250 -5.98 -24.95 -7.52
CA TYR A 250 -7.39 -25.27 -7.30
C TYR A 250 -7.67 -25.77 -5.87
N ASP A 251 -6.75 -26.51 -5.25
CA ASP A 251 -6.93 -26.97 -3.87
C ASP A 251 -6.97 -25.77 -2.92
N ILE A 252 -6.10 -24.78 -3.14
CA ILE A 252 -6.06 -23.53 -2.38
C ILE A 252 -7.34 -22.72 -2.60
N MET A 253 -7.81 -22.61 -3.84
CA MET A 253 -9.09 -21.96 -4.15
C MET A 253 -10.25 -22.60 -3.39
N LEU A 254 -10.30 -23.95 -3.31
CA LEU A 254 -11.33 -24.64 -2.51
C LEU A 254 -11.22 -24.34 -1.01
N ARG A 255 -10.00 -24.24 -0.47
CA ARG A 255 -9.78 -23.86 0.94
C ARG A 255 -10.21 -22.43 1.21
N GLY A 256 -9.89 -21.48 0.33
CA GLY A 256 -10.39 -20.11 0.43
C GLY A 256 -11.92 -20.04 0.40
N ARG A 257 -12.59 -20.89 -0.40
CA ARG A 257 -14.06 -20.97 -0.41
C ARG A 257 -14.66 -21.43 0.92
N GLN A 258 -13.95 -22.25 1.70
CA GLN A 258 -14.40 -22.62 3.06
C GLN A 258 -14.42 -21.41 4.01
N ARG A 259 -13.65 -20.37 3.68
CA ARG A 259 -13.56 -19.09 4.38
C ARG A 259 -14.39 -17.98 3.73
N GLN A 260 -15.23 -18.31 2.74
CA GLN A 260 -15.99 -17.37 1.91
C GLN A 260 -15.13 -16.41 1.07
N GLU A 261 -13.91 -16.81 0.75
CA GLU A 261 -12.97 -15.99 -0.03
C GLU A 261 -12.83 -16.50 -1.46
N ILE A 262 -12.48 -15.59 -2.38
CA ILE A 262 -12.14 -15.91 -3.76
C ILE A 262 -10.64 -15.72 -3.96
N VAL A 263 -9.88 -16.81 -3.95
CA VAL A 263 -8.45 -16.75 -4.26
C VAL A 263 -8.26 -16.49 -5.75
N ILE A 264 -7.68 -15.34 -6.09
CA ILE A 264 -7.45 -14.89 -7.48
C ILE A 264 -5.99 -14.97 -7.89
N GLY A 265 -5.06 -15.05 -6.94
CA GLY A 265 -3.63 -15.11 -7.24
C GLY A 265 -2.77 -15.41 -6.02
N TYR A 266 -1.46 -15.31 -6.21
CA TYR A 266 -0.46 -15.48 -5.15
C TYR A 266 0.80 -14.69 -5.47
N ARG A 267 1.60 -14.39 -4.45
CA ARG A 267 2.99 -13.92 -4.57
C ARG A 267 3.88 -14.87 -3.80
N LEU A 268 4.93 -15.36 -4.45
CA LEU A 268 5.91 -16.23 -3.81
C LEU A 268 6.90 -15.38 -3.01
N ALA A 269 7.45 -15.94 -1.93
CA ALA A 269 8.39 -15.26 -1.05
C ALA A 269 9.55 -14.57 -1.80
N ASN A 270 10.10 -15.25 -2.81
CA ASN A 270 11.27 -14.79 -3.58
C ASN A 270 10.91 -14.00 -4.84
N THR A 271 9.67 -13.52 -4.97
CA THR A 271 9.21 -12.81 -6.16
C THR A 271 8.70 -11.41 -5.81
N GLU A 272 9.12 -10.42 -6.58
CA GLU A 272 8.67 -9.03 -6.41
C GLU A 272 7.20 -8.84 -6.82
N ARG A 273 6.69 -9.65 -7.77
CA ARG A 273 5.35 -9.45 -8.36
C ARG A 273 4.40 -10.58 -8.03
N ALA A 274 3.17 -10.22 -7.68
CA ALA A 274 2.06 -11.16 -7.58
C ALA A 274 1.65 -11.69 -8.97
N ILE A 275 1.23 -12.95 -9.01
CA ILE A 275 0.67 -13.62 -10.18
C ILE A 275 -0.84 -13.71 -9.97
N ILE A 276 -1.58 -12.89 -10.71
CA ILE A 276 -3.04 -12.94 -10.76
C ILE A 276 -3.47 -13.90 -11.87
N ASN A 277 -4.46 -14.75 -11.57
CA ASN A 277 -4.99 -15.77 -12.47
C ASN A 277 -3.90 -16.68 -13.07
N PRO A 278 -3.18 -17.47 -12.25
CA PRO A 278 -2.09 -18.33 -12.71
C PRO A 278 -2.58 -19.30 -13.80
N SER A 279 -1.80 -19.50 -14.86
CA SER A 279 -2.18 -20.36 -16.00
C SER A 279 -2.19 -21.85 -15.65
N LEU A 280 -1.21 -22.32 -14.88
CA LEU A 280 -1.02 -23.73 -14.52
C LEU A 280 -1.69 -24.10 -13.19
N LYS A 281 -3.02 -23.96 -13.11
CA LYS A 281 -3.77 -24.14 -11.85
C LYS A 281 -3.77 -25.56 -11.27
N SER A 282 -3.61 -26.56 -12.13
CA SER A 282 -3.63 -27.99 -11.73
C SER A 282 -2.24 -28.53 -11.35
N GLU A 283 -1.17 -27.80 -11.66
CA GLU A 283 0.18 -28.23 -11.28
C GLU A 283 0.34 -28.13 -9.77
N ARG A 284 0.87 -29.21 -9.20
CA ARG A 284 1.21 -29.25 -7.78
C ARG A 284 2.51 -28.50 -7.56
N ARG A 285 2.54 -27.74 -6.48
CA ARG A 285 3.68 -26.95 -6.05
C ARG A 285 3.82 -27.09 -4.54
N LYS A 286 5.06 -27.07 -4.06
CA LYS A 286 5.37 -26.89 -2.64
C LYS A 286 5.26 -25.42 -2.28
N TRP A 287 4.45 -25.13 -1.28
CA TRP A 287 4.21 -23.77 -0.79
C TRP A 287 4.93 -23.53 0.53
N SER A 288 5.35 -22.30 0.77
CA SER A 288 5.94 -21.84 2.03
C SER A 288 4.93 -20.97 2.79
N HIS A 289 5.07 -20.87 4.11
CA HIS A 289 4.37 -19.85 4.90
C HIS A 289 4.77 -18.41 4.53
N ASP A 290 5.95 -18.22 3.93
CA ASP A 290 6.41 -16.92 3.43
C ASP A 290 5.68 -16.49 2.13
N ASP A 291 4.95 -17.40 1.49
CA ASP A 291 4.11 -17.06 0.35
C ASP A 291 2.85 -16.35 0.84
N VAL A 292 2.24 -15.55 -0.04
CA VAL A 292 0.98 -14.85 0.26
C VAL A 292 -0.02 -15.06 -0.87
N PHE A 293 -1.31 -15.10 -0.52
CA PHE A 293 -2.40 -15.25 -1.46
C PHE A 293 -3.13 -13.92 -1.66
N VAL A 294 -3.52 -13.67 -2.91
CA VAL A 294 -4.37 -12.52 -3.26
C VAL A 294 -5.79 -13.04 -3.33
N VAL A 295 -6.67 -12.48 -2.51
CA VAL A 295 -8.06 -12.91 -2.39
C VAL A 295 -9.01 -11.73 -2.52
N ILE A 296 -10.23 -12.02 -2.95
CA ILE A 296 -11.37 -11.13 -2.78
C ILE A 296 -12.18 -11.67 -1.62
N SER A 297 -12.40 -10.85 -0.60
CA SER A 297 -13.10 -11.21 0.64
C SER A 297 -13.97 -10.05 1.11
N ILE A 298 -15.00 -10.35 1.88
CA ILE A 298 -15.85 -9.31 2.48
C ILE A 298 -15.05 -8.60 3.58
N SER A 299 -15.09 -7.26 3.60
CA SER A 299 -14.45 -6.48 4.66
C SER A 299 -15.13 -6.77 6.01
N GLU A 300 -14.32 -7.04 7.04
CA GLU A 300 -14.77 -7.23 8.44
C GLU A 300 -14.83 -5.92 9.21
#